data_AF-A0A3D4BAZ4-F1
#
_entry.id   AF-A0A3D4BAZ4-F1
#
_cell.length_a   1.000
_cell.length_b   1.000
_cell.length_c   1.000
_cell.angle_alpha   90.00
_cell.angle_beta   90.00
_cell.angle_gamma   90.00
#
_symmetry.space_group_name_H-M   'P 1'
#
loop_
_entity.id
_entity.type
_entity.pdbx_description
1 polymer ?
#
loop_
_entity_poly.entity_id
_entity_poly.type
_entity_poly.pdbx_seq_one_letter_code
_entity_poly.pdbx_strand_id
1 'polypeptide(L)'
;MPTPSVYMASPDLPAPVLRGIARFAGVHLYNEDGDVLYATPDLLSVHTVSGGIRTFNLPNQGEVVYDLYNEQFLARNVTAFNVELSPASTTLYYTGKEKLIDTLK
;
A
#
# COMPACT_ATOMS: atom_id res chain seq x y z
N MET A 1 3.07 -10.48 27.86
CA MET A 1 4.01 -11.23 27.00
C MET A 1 5.24 -10.36 26.74
N PRO A 2 6.45 -10.91 26.66
CA PRO A 2 7.62 -10.14 26.26
C PRO A 2 7.48 -9.66 24.81
N THR A 3 7.93 -8.44 24.54
CA THR A 3 7.98 -7.87 23.18
C THR A 3 9.05 -8.61 22.38
N PRO A 4 8.74 -9.15 21.18
CA PRO A 4 9.72 -9.86 20.38
C PRO A 4 10.81 -8.91 19.86
N SER A 5 12.05 -9.40 19.77
CA SER A 5 13.18 -8.71 19.15
C SER A 5 13.86 -9.62 18.14
N VAL A 6 14.36 -9.06 17.04
CA VAL A 6 15.11 -9.78 16.00
C VAL A 6 16.51 -9.21 15.91
N TYR A 7 17.53 -10.07 15.98
CA TYR A 7 18.94 -9.71 15.79
C TYR A 7 19.44 -10.22 14.43
N MET A 8 20.18 -9.38 13.71
CA MET A 8 20.83 -9.72 12.44
C MET A 8 22.32 -9.38 12.51
N ALA A 9 23.16 -10.38 12.26
CA ALA A 9 24.62 -10.23 12.34
C ALA A 9 25.27 -9.77 11.02
N SER A 10 24.52 -9.78 9.90
CA SER A 10 24.99 -9.32 8.59
C SER A 10 24.52 -7.90 8.30
N PRO A 11 25.32 -7.10 7.55
CA PRO A 11 24.82 -5.88 6.92
C PRO A 11 23.80 -6.21 5.82
N ASP A 12 23.02 -5.22 5.42
CA ASP A 12 22.06 -5.26 4.29
C ASP A 12 20.97 -6.32 4.41
N LEU A 13 19.97 -6.03 5.24
CA LEU A 13 18.81 -6.89 5.40
C LEU A 13 17.95 -6.91 4.11
N PRO A 14 17.75 -8.06 3.47
CA PRO A 14 16.94 -8.13 2.25
C PRO A 14 15.49 -7.69 2.52
N ALA A 15 14.89 -6.97 1.57
CA ALA A 15 13.52 -6.46 1.70
C ALA A 15 12.47 -7.55 2.04
N PRO A 16 12.54 -8.78 1.48
CA PRO A 16 11.61 -9.85 1.89
C PRO A 16 11.74 -10.25 3.36
N VAL A 17 12.94 -10.14 3.95
CA VAL A 17 13.16 -10.43 5.37
C VAL A 17 12.57 -9.33 6.24
N LEU A 18 12.79 -8.05 5.89
CA LEU A 18 12.13 -6.92 6.56
C LEU A 18 10.61 -7.05 6.54
N ARG A 19 10.04 -7.43 5.40
CA ARG A 19 8.59 -7.68 5.26
C ARG A 19 8.11 -8.83 6.13
N GLY A 20 8.89 -9.90 6.23
CA GLY A 20 8.62 -11.03 7.14
C GLY A 20 8.59 -10.60 8.60
N ILE A 21 9.55 -9.75 9.03
CA ILE A 21 9.59 -9.19 10.39
C ILE A 21 8.37 -8.29 10.64
N ALA A 22 8.01 -7.44 9.68
CA ALA A 22 6.83 -6.58 9.78
C ALA A 22 5.55 -7.43 9.96
N ARG A 23 5.39 -8.49 9.17
CA ARG A 23 4.26 -9.44 9.31
C ARG A 23 4.26 -10.12 10.68
N PHE A 24 5.41 -10.60 11.13
CA PHE A 24 5.56 -11.24 12.44
C PHE A 24 5.19 -10.29 13.58
N ALA A 25 5.47 -8.99 13.44
CA ALA A 25 5.09 -7.95 14.38
C ALA A 25 3.62 -7.49 14.26
N GLY A 26 2.83 -8.07 13.35
CA GLY A 26 1.43 -7.70 13.12
C GLY A 26 1.24 -6.37 12.38
N VAL A 27 2.29 -5.85 11.74
CA VAL A 27 2.20 -4.65 10.91
C VAL A 27 1.39 -4.96 9.65
N HIS A 28 0.51 -4.04 9.27
CA HIS A 28 -0.28 -4.15 8.04
C HIS A 28 0.63 -4.06 6.80
N LEU A 29 0.48 -5.00 5.88
CA LEU A 29 1.16 -4.99 4.59
C LEU A 29 0.16 -4.63 3.49
N TYR A 30 0.42 -3.54 2.78
CA TYR A 30 -0.45 -3.11 1.68
C TYR A 30 -0.28 -4.01 0.45
N ASN A 31 0.91 -4.52 0.16
CA ASN A 31 1.13 -5.55 -0.87
C ASN A 31 2.33 -6.46 -0.55
N GLU A 32 2.52 -7.48 -1.38
CA GLU A 32 3.58 -8.48 -1.25
C GLU A 32 4.68 -8.36 -2.32
N ASP A 33 4.47 -7.55 -3.36
CA ASP A 33 5.35 -7.46 -4.53
C ASP A 33 6.65 -6.70 -4.27
N GLY A 34 6.78 -6.06 -3.10
CA GLY A 34 7.99 -5.32 -2.73
C GLY A 34 8.13 -3.96 -3.39
N ASP A 35 6.99 -3.35 -3.75
CA ASP A 35 6.94 -1.97 -4.20
C ASP A 35 7.30 -1.00 -3.07
N VAL A 36 7.75 0.20 -3.44
CA VAL A 36 8.02 1.27 -2.49
C VAL A 36 6.72 1.99 -2.19
N LEU A 37 6.34 2.02 -0.90
CA LEU A 37 5.04 2.49 -0.45
C LEU A 37 5.17 3.62 0.55
N TYR A 38 4.26 4.59 0.47
CA TYR A 38 4.00 5.56 1.53
C TYR A 38 2.49 5.62 1.79
N ALA A 39 2.10 5.49 3.05
CA ALA A 39 0.68 5.43 3.42
C ALA A 39 0.36 6.36 4.60
N THR A 40 -0.78 7.04 4.48
CA THR A 40 -1.47 7.74 5.57
C THR A 40 -2.82 7.05 5.79
N PRO A 41 -3.67 7.49 6.74
CA PRO A 41 -5.00 6.90 6.91
C PRO A 41 -5.85 6.86 5.63
N ASP A 42 -5.72 7.88 4.77
CA ASP A 42 -6.57 8.04 3.58
C ASP A 42 -5.79 8.07 2.26
N LEU A 43 -4.45 8.06 2.28
CA LEU A 43 -3.62 8.10 1.06
C LEU A 43 -2.70 6.90 0.98
N LEU A 44 -2.55 6.36 -0.23
CA LEU A 44 -1.60 5.32 -0.57
C LEU A 44 -0.83 5.73 -1.83
N SER A 45 0.46 6.03 -1.67
CA SER A 45 1.38 6.22 -2.80
C SER A 45 2.20 4.98 -3.03
N VAL A 46 2.35 4.60 -4.30
CA VAL A 46 3.09 3.41 -4.70
C VAL A 46 4.04 3.77 -5.83
N HIS A 47 5.30 3.37 -5.70
CA HIS A 47 6.24 3.33 -6.80
C HIS A 47 6.65 1.89 -7.10
N THR A 48 6.45 1.46 -8.34
CA THR A 48 6.82 0.11 -8.80
C THR A 48 7.90 0.17 -9.86
N VAL A 49 8.87 -0.73 -9.75
CA VAL A 49 9.93 -0.90 -10.76
C VAL A 49 9.46 -1.83 -11.88
N SER A 50 8.85 -2.96 -11.52
CA SER A 50 8.48 -4.02 -12.46
C SER A 50 7.11 -3.82 -13.12
N GLY A 51 6.18 -3.12 -12.46
CA GLY A 51 4.80 -3.02 -12.94
C GLY A 51 4.04 -4.35 -12.89
N GLY A 52 2.90 -4.40 -13.59
CA GLY A 52 1.97 -5.52 -13.64
C GLY A 52 0.79 -5.38 -12.68
N ILE A 53 0.02 -6.46 -12.55
CA ILE A 53 -1.15 -6.51 -11.66
C ILE A 53 -0.67 -6.44 -10.20
N ARG A 54 -1.32 -5.59 -9.40
CA ARG A 54 -1.14 -5.47 -7.96
C ARG A 54 -2.47 -5.57 -7.26
N THR A 55 -2.45 -6.26 -6.12
CA THR A 55 -3.53 -6.21 -5.13
C THR A 55 -3.05 -5.40 -3.94
N PHE A 56 -3.76 -4.33 -3.63
CA PHE A 56 -3.51 -3.53 -2.43
C PHE A 56 -4.56 -3.85 -1.37
N ASN A 57 -4.11 -4.24 -0.18
CA ASN A 57 -4.94 -4.46 1.00
C ASN A 57 -4.97 -3.20 1.85
N LEU A 58 -6.16 -2.79 2.28
CA LEU A 58 -6.37 -1.66 3.17
C LEU A 58 -6.48 -2.14 4.62
N PRO A 59 -5.96 -1.37 5.60
CA PRO A 59 -6.07 -1.74 7.01
C PRO A 59 -7.52 -1.65 7.53
N ASN A 60 -8.36 -0.85 6.87
CA ASN A 60 -9.78 -0.68 7.15
C ASN A 60 -10.56 -0.62 5.84
N GLN A 61 -11.88 -0.81 5.90
CA GLN A 61 -12.74 -0.62 4.74
C GLN A 61 -12.71 0.83 4.27
N GLY A 62 -12.23 1.06 3.04
CA GLY A 62 -12.30 2.36 2.36
C GLY A 62 -13.67 2.54 1.71
N GLU A 63 -14.31 3.68 1.93
CA GLU A 63 -15.60 4.01 1.31
C GLU A 63 -15.44 4.15 -0.21
N VAL A 64 -14.35 4.78 -0.63
CA VAL A 64 -13.97 4.92 -2.04
C VAL A 64 -12.48 4.72 -2.22
N VAL A 65 -12.10 4.11 -3.34
CA VAL A 65 -10.73 4.13 -3.85
C VAL A 65 -10.70 4.96 -5.12
N TYR A 66 -9.94 6.05 -5.11
CA TYR A 66 -9.85 7.00 -6.21
C TYR A 66 -8.40 7.19 -6.62
N ASP A 67 -8.12 7.05 -7.92
CA ASP A 67 -6.82 7.34 -8.50
C ASP A 67 -6.69 8.85 -8.71
N LEU A 68 -5.79 9.48 -7.94
CA LEU A 68 -5.61 10.92 -7.96
C LEU A 68 -4.84 11.42 -9.19
N TYR A 69 -4.11 10.55 -9.89
CA TYR A 69 -3.38 10.94 -11.10
C TYR A 69 -4.19 10.71 -12.37
N ASN A 70 -4.96 9.63 -12.42
CA ASN A 70 -5.84 9.33 -13.56
C ASN A 70 -7.29 9.83 -13.37
N GLU A 71 -7.58 10.46 -12.24
CA GLU A 71 -8.87 11.04 -11.88
C GLU A 71 -10.08 10.09 -11.99
N GLN A 72 -9.89 8.81 -11.62
CA GLN A 72 -10.91 7.78 -11.77
C GLN A 72 -11.23 7.03 -10.47
N PHE A 73 -12.50 6.65 -10.31
CA PHE A 73 -12.92 5.72 -9.26
C PHE A 73 -12.52 4.30 -9.61
N LEU A 74 -11.85 3.62 -8.69
CA LEU A 74 -11.40 2.24 -8.85
C LEU A 74 -12.30 1.24 -8.12
N ALA A 75 -12.75 1.58 -6.91
CA ALA A 75 -13.58 0.70 -6.08
C ALA A 75 -14.39 1.47 -5.04
N ARG A 76 -15.40 0.83 -4.45
CA ARG A 76 -16.23 1.39 -3.37
C ARG A 76 -16.46 0.36 -2.27
N ASN A 77 -16.44 0.78 -1.02
CA ASN A 77 -16.72 -0.03 0.17
C ASN A 77 -15.89 -1.31 0.23
N VAL A 78 -14.58 -1.22 -0.04
CA VAL A 78 -13.67 -2.37 -0.14
C VAL A 78 -12.59 -2.34 0.93
N THR A 79 -12.06 -3.52 1.27
CA THR A 79 -10.81 -3.68 2.05
C THR A 79 -9.61 -4.03 1.17
N ALA A 80 -9.81 -4.22 -0.12
CA ALA A 80 -8.75 -4.46 -1.09
C ALA A 80 -9.17 -4.02 -2.49
N PHE A 81 -8.21 -3.66 -3.33
CA PHE A 81 -8.45 -3.31 -4.72
C PHE A 81 -7.30 -3.76 -5.62
N ASN A 82 -7.62 -4.00 -6.90
CA ASN A 82 -6.65 -4.43 -7.91
C ASN A 82 -6.41 -3.31 -8.91
N VAL A 83 -5.16 -3.15 -9.33
CA VAL A 83 -4.75 -2.22 -10.39
C VAL A 83 -3.67 -2.85 -11.25
N GLU A 84 -3.60 -2.44 -12.51
CA GLU A 84 -2.46 -2.72 -13.37
C GLU A 84 -1.53 -1.50 -13.38
N LEU A 85 -0.28 -1.72 -12.99
CA LEU A 85 0.72 -0.65 -12.93
C LEU A 85 1.69 -0.76 -14.10
N SER A 86 2.04 0.37 -14.69
CA SER A 86 3.13 0.44 -15.65
C SER A 86 4.49 0.20 -14.96
N PRO A 87 5.48 -0.42 -15.62
CA PRO A 87 6.84 -0.48 -15.10
C PRO A 87 7.41 0.92 -14.84
N ALA A 88 8.29 1.05 -13.84
CA ALA A 88 8.95 2.29 -13.43
C ALA A 88 7.98 3.50 -13.26
N SER A 89 6.83 3.27 -12.61
CA SER A 89 5.78 4.28 -12.46
C SER A 89 5.42 4.54 -11.00
N THR A 90 4.86 5.72 -10.74
CA THR A 90 4.33 6.12 -9.44
C THR A 90 2.84 6.41 -9.56
N THR A 91 2.05 5.89 -8.63
CA THR A 91 0.62 6.17 -8.49
C THR A 91 0.31 6.75 -7.11
N LEU A 92 -0.84 7.40 -7.02
CA LEU A 92 -1.36 7.95 -5.77
C LEU A 92 -2.86 7.67 -5.69
N TYR A 93 -3.27 6.97 -4.64
CA TYR A 93 -4.66 6.62 -4.38
C TYR A 93 -5.17 7.31 -3.14
N TYR A 94 -6.39 7.84 -3.24
CA TYR A 94 -7.22 8.18 -2.09
C TYR A 94 -8.08 6.99 -1.70
N THR A 95 -8.17 6.68 -0.41
CA THR A 95 -8.82 5.48 0.14
C THR A 95 -9.81 5.81 1.28
N GLY A 96 -10.27 7.06 1.33
CA GLY A 96 -11.12 7.59 2.40
C GLY A 96 -12.61 7.73 2.02
N LYS A 97 -13.23 8.84 2.42
CA LYS A 97 -14.66 9.15 2.30
C LYS A 97 -14.99 9.87 1.00
N GLU A 98 -16.09 9.50 0.32
CA GLU A 98 -16.46 10.06 -0.99
C GLU A 98 -16.59 11.58 -0.95
N LYS A 99 -17.19 12.12 0.11
CA LYS A 99 -17.43 13.55 0.30
C LYS A 99 -16.17 14.43 0.32
N LEU A 100 -14.98 13.85 0.54
CA LEU A 100 -13.72 14.59 0.59
C LEU A 100 -13.00 14.62 -0.76
N ILE A 101 -13.43 13.84 -1.76
CA ILE A 101 -12.77 13.79 -3.07
C ILE A 101 -12.73 15.16 -3.73
N ASP A 102 -13.83 15.92 -3.67
CA ASP A 102 -13.92 17.24 -4.30
C ASP A 102 -12.96 18.27 -3.66
N THR A 103 -12.41 17.97 -2.48
CA THR A 103 -11.41 18.82 -1.82
C THR A 103 -9.97 18.49 -2.20
N LEU A 104 -9.76 17.40 -2.94
CA LEU A 104 -8.44 16.91 -3.36
C LEU A 104 -8.06 17.35 -4.78
N LYS A 105 -8.98 18.03 -5.49
CA LYS A 105 -8.79 18.62 -6.81
C LYS A 105 -8.48 20.10 -6.67
#